data_AF-A0A661CTP6-F1
#
_entry.id   AF-A0A661CTP6-F1
#
_cell.length_a   1.000
_cell.length_b   1.000
_cell.length_c   1.000
_cell.angle_alpha   90.00
_cell.angle_beta   90.00
_cell.angle_gamma   90.00
#
_symmetry.space_group_name_H-M   'P 1'
#
loop_
_entity.id
_entity.type
_entity.pdbx_description
1 polymer ?
#
loop_
_entity_poly.entity_id
_entity_poly.type
_entity_poly.pdbx_seq_one_letter_code
_entity_poly.pdbx_strand_id
1 'polypeptide(L)' 'MATAVFRFYEELNDFLPLHRRKTDFVIPFKEKRSIKDAIES' A
#
# COMPACT_ATOMS: atom_id res chain seq x y z
N MET A 1 -10.60 -10.65 -10.37
CA MET A 1 -9.93 -9.43 -9.88
C MET A 1 -9.58 -9.69 -8.42
N ALA A 2 -8.30 -9.66 -8.05
CA ALA A 2 -7.89 -9.83 -6.67
C ALA A 2 -7.70 -8.46 -6.02
N THR A 3 -8.04 -8.34 -4.74
CA THR A 3 -7.79 -7.16 -3.91
C THR A 3 -6.93 -7.58 -2.74
N ALA A 4 -5.94 -6.75 -2.40
CA ALA A 4 -5.08 -6.97 -1.26
C ALA A 4 -5.22 -5.80 -0.28
N VAL A 5 -5.23 -6.12 1.01
CA VAL A 5 -5.28 -5.15 2.10
C VAL A 5 -3.86 -4.98 2.62
N PHE A 6 -3.39 -3.75 2.66
CA PHE A 6 -2.06 -3.43 3.17
C PHE A 6 -2.16 -2.54 4.40
N ARG A 7 -1.28 -2.82 5.37
CA ARG A 7 -1.06 -1.99 6.54
C ARG A 7 0.44 -1.97 6.83
N PHE A 8 1.03 -0.79 6.78
CA PHE A 8 2.45 -0.59 6.97
C PHE A 8 2.74 -0.08 8.39
N TYR A 9 3.89 -0.48 8.94
CA TYR A 9 4.33 -0.14 10.28
C TYR A 9 5.70 0.55 10.24
N GLU A 10 5.96 1.39 11.26
CA GLU A 10 7.23 2.08 11.46
C GLU A 10 7.71 2.85 10.22
N GLU A 11 8.97 2.67 9.81
CA GLU A 11 9.64 3.39 8.71
C GLU A 11 8.92 3.24 7.36
N LEU A 12 8.14 2.17 7.17
CA LEU A 12 7.35 2.00 5.94
C LEU A 12 6.23 3.04 5.79
N ASN A 13 5.82 3.68 6.89
CA ASN A 13 4.86 4.78 6.85
C ASN A 13 5.45 6.06 6.26
N ASP A 14 6.77 6.26 6.32
CA ASP A 14 7.39 7.46 5.76
C ASP A 14 7.32 7.51 4.24
N PHE A 15 7.25 6.32 3.61
CA PHE A 15 7.03 6.17 2.17
C PHE A 15 5.56 6.33 1.75
N LEU A 16 4.62 6.37 2.70
CA LEU A 16 3.20 6.50 2.41
C LEU A 16 2.73 7.96 2.51
N PRO A 17 1.75 8.35 1.68
CA PRO A 17 1.06 9.61 1.87
C PRO A 17 0.33 9.61 3.21
N LEU A 18 0.22 10.79 3.86
CA LEU A 18 -0.23 10.94 5.24
C LEU A 18 -1.55 10.21 5.55
N HIS A 19 -2.49 10.22 4.61
CA HIS A 19 -3.81 9.59 4.76
C HIS A 19 -3.78 8.05 4.70
N ARG A 20 -2.67 7.44 4.26
CA ARG A 20 -2.48 5.98 4.23
C ARG A 20 -1.56 5.46 5.34
N ARG A 21 -1.03 6.34 6.20
CA ARG A 21 -0.15 5.94 7.31
C ARG A 21 -0.94 5.27 8.42
N LYS A 22 -0.41 4.15 8.94
CA LYS A 22 -0.91 3.36 10.07
C LYS A 22 -2.35 2.84 9.94
N THR A 23 -2.98 3.00 8.78
CA THR A 23 -4.32 2.53 8.44
C THR A 23 -4.24 1.35 7.48
N ASP A 24 -5.29 0.52 7.46
CA ASP A 24 -5.53 -0.40 6.36
C ASP A 24 -5.95 0.38 5.12
N PHE A 25 -5.47 -0.06 3.96
CA PHE A 25 -6.00 0.38 2.68
C PHE A 25 -6.05 -0.77 1.68
N VAL A 26 -7.11 -0.74 0.87
CA VAL A 26 -7.35 -1.74 -0.16
C VAL A 26 -6.74 -1.25 -1.47
N ILE A 27 -5.94 -2.11 -2.09
CA ILE A 27 -5.43 -1.85 -3.43
C ILE A 27 -5.79 -3.00 -4.37
N PRO A 28 -6.22 -2.68 -5.60
CA PRO A 28 -6.50 -3.68 -6.61
C PRO A 28 -5.19 -4.34 -7.03
N PHE A 29 -5.09 -5.64 -6.75
CA PHE A 29 -3.95 -6.47 -7.09
C PHE A 29 -4.12 -6.96 -8.53
N LYS A 30 -3.60 -6.19 -9.48
CA LYS A 30 -3.36 -6.67 -10.85
C LYS A 30 -2.04 -7.45 -10.84
N GLU A 31 -2.00 -8.56 -11.56
CA GLU A 31 -0.91 -9.57 -11.60
C GLU A 31 0.53 -9.03 -11.84
N LYS A 32 0.71 -7.74 -12.11
CA LYS A 32 2.01 -7.08 -12.31
C LYS A 32 2.29 -5.87 -11.40
N ARG A 33 1.42 -5.56 -10.42
CA ARG A 33 1.70 -4.47 -9.47
C ARG A 33 2.69 -4.94 -8.41
N SER A 34 3.87 -4.32 -8.38
CA SER A 34 4.81 -4.53 -7.29
C SER A 34 4.33 -3.80 -6.02
N ILE A 35 4.79 -4.24 -4.85
CA ILE A 35 4.54 -3.52 -3.58
C ILE A 35 5.14 -2.11 -3.66
N LYS A 36 6.23 -1.93 -4.44
CA LYS A 36 6.87 -0.65 -4.69
C LYS A 36 5.94 0.33 -5.42
N ASP A 37 5.28 -0.13 -6.49
CA ASP A 37 4.24 0.64 -7.19
C ASP A 37 3.04 0.99 -6.30
N ALA A 38 2.76 0.14 -5.31
CA ALA A 38 1.66 0.37 -4.37
C ALA A 38 1.96 1.46 -3.32
N ILE A 39 3.22 1.63 -2.94
CA ILE A 39 3.65 2.68 -2.00
C ILE A 39 3.96 4.01 -2.69
N GLU A 40 4.41 4.00 -3.95
CA GLU A 40 4.76 5.21 -4.72
C GLU A 40 3.58 5.86 -5.47
N SER A 41 2.39 5.23 -5.51
CA SER A 41 1.20 5.71 -6.27
C SER A 41 0.10 6.32 -5.40
#